data_AF-A0A9X1D8C5-F1
#
_entry.id   AF-A0A9X1D8C5-F1
#
_cell.length_a   1.000
_cell.length_b   1.000
_cell.length_c   1.000
_cell.angle_alpha   90.00
_cell.angle_beta   90.00
_cell.angle_gamma   90.00
#
_symmetry.space_group_name_H-M   'P 1'
#
loop_
_entity.id
_entity.type
_entity.pdbx_description
1 polymer ?
#
loop_
_entity_poly.entity_id
_entity_poly.type
_entity_poly.pdbx_seq_one_letter_code
_entity_poly.pdbx_strand_id
1 'polypeptide(L)'
;DVLAKGSATDQAVFASVARIHNRINETLFDRPQDYAPRFTTNPSGGIDPRPWCQGFYAAINLNIKRWKRLLDLKNPNHGLLLPILIYCVDKKGRPVLGKPRPGPETAHFIEHEAYKDIALVIPALRELHYVTRYDDPK
;
A
#
# COMPACT_ATOMS: atom_id res chain seq x y z
N ASP A 1 22.22 14.24 9.31
CA ASP A 1 21.43 13.84 10.48
C ASP A 1 20.45 14.96 10.78
N VAL A 2 19.19 14.78 10.38
CA VAL A 2 18.13 15.79 10.55
C VAL A 2 17.79 15.97 12.04
N LEU A 3 17.97 14.91 12.85
CA LEU A 3 17.71 14.98 14.28
C LEU A 3 18.79 15.79 15.00
N ALA A 4 20.06 15.64 14.62
CA ALA A 4 21.17 16.37 15.24
C ALA A 4 21.46 17.76 14.65
N LYS A 5 21.09 18.03 13.39
CA LYS A 5 21.51 19.25 12.66
C LYS A 5 20.39 19.96 11.89
N GLY A 6 19.15 19.47 11.97
CA GLY A 6 18.01 20.06 11.28
C GLY A 6 17.47 21.30 11.98
N SER A 7 16.73 22.13 11.25
CA SER A 7 15.95 23.21 11.86
C SER A 7 14.85 22.64 12.77
N ALA A 8 14.27 23.49 13.62
CA ALA A 8 13.09 23.10 14.41
C ALA A 8 11.94 22.60 13.52
N THR A 9 11.79 23.19 12.33
CA THR A 9 10.79 22.75 11.33
C THR A 9 11.10 21.35 10.81
N ASP A 10 12.35 21.05 10.47
CA ASP A 10 12.74 19.72 9.97
C ASP A 10 12.52 18.64 11.04
N GLN A 11 12.85 18.95 12.30
CA GLN A 11 12.63 18.08 13.44
C GLN A 11 11.13 17.83 13.67
N ALA A 12 10.29 18.87 13.58
CA ALA A 12 8.84 18.75 13.73
C ALA A 12 8.19 17.92 12.61
N VAL A 13 8.66 18.07 11.37
CA VAL A 13 8.24 17.23 10.23
C VAL A 13 8.60 15.78 10.48
N PHE A 14 9.85 15.50 10.87
CA PHE A 14 10.29 14.14 11.16
C PHE A 14 9.48 13.49 12.30
N ALA A 15 9.27 14.22 13.41
CA ALA A 15 8.46 13.76 14.53
C ALA A 15 7.01 13.45 14.10
N SER A 16 6.46 14.23 13.18
CA SER A 16 5.11 14.01 12.64
C SER A 16 5.02 12.75 11.79
N VAL A 17 6.03 12.49 10.94
CA VAL A 17 6.13 11.25 10.16
C VAL A 17 6.30 10.04 11.09
N ALA A 18 7.18 10.12 12.08
CA ALA A 18 7.39 9.06 13.07
C ALA A 18 6.11 8.74 13.85
N ARG A 19 5.34 9.76 14.26
CA ARG A 19 4.05 9.57 14.93
C ARG A 19 3.04 8.83 14.05
N ILE A 20 2.96 9.20 12.77
CA ILE A 20 2.08 8.51 11.82
C ILE A 20 2.52 7.05 11.62
N HIS A 21 3.82 6.82 11.47
CA HIS A 21 4.39 5.49 11.33
C HIS A 21 4.06 4.60 12.54
N ASN A 22 4.30 5.09 13.75
CA ASN A 22 4.01 4.35 14.99
C ASN A 22 2.53 4.05 15.12
N ARG A 23 1.65 5.04 14.88
CA ARG A 23 0.20 4.83 14.89
C ARG A 23 -0.22 3.73 13.91
N ILE A 24 0.30 3.72 12.69
CA ILE A 24 -0.02 2.66 11.72
C ILE A 24 0.44 1.29 12.24
N ASN A 25 1.65 1.20 12.76
CA ASN A 25 2.17 -0.07 13.30
C ASN A 25 1.36 -0.57 14.50
N GLU A 26 1.04 0.31 15.45
CA GLU A 26 0.22 0.02 16.63
C GLU A 26 -1.19 -0.43 16.20
N THR A 27 -1.87 0.33 15.33
CA THR A 27 -3.18 -0.08 14.80
C THR A 27 -3.11 -1.45 14.15
N LEU A 28 -2.14 -1.67 13.28
CA LEU A 28 -2.02 -2.97 12.61
C LEU A 28 -1.69 -4.11 13.59
N PHE A 29 -1.00 -3.85 14.70
CA PHE A 29 -0.65 -4.83 15.73
C PHE A 29 -1.82 -5.13 16.68
N ASP A 30 -2.39 -4.12 17.30
CA ASP A 30 -3.38 -4.27 18.38
C ASP A 30 -4.81 -4.40 17.85
N ARG A 31 -5.13 -3.72 16.74
CA ARG A 31 -6.50 -3.55 16.22
C ARG A 31 -6.54 -3.54 14.69
N PRO A 32 -6.08 -4.62 14.03
CA PRO A 32 -5.97 -4.67 12.57
C PRO A 32 -7.27 -4.33 11.83
N GLN A 33 -8.43 -4.66 12.41
CA GLN A 33 -9.75 -4.35 11.86
C GLN A 33 -10.07 -2.84 11.82
N ASP A 34 -9.37 -2.02 12.61
CA ASP A 34 -9.55 -0.56 12.66
C ASP A 34 -8.66 0.15 11.62
N TYR A 35 -7.83 -0.59 10.87
CA TYR A 35 -6.96 0.00 9.85
C TYR A 35 -7.77 0.58 8.69
N ALA A 36 -7.46 1.82 8.31
CA ALA A 36 -7.98 2.44 7.10
C ALA A 36 -6.87 3.24 6.38
N PRO A 37 -6.70 3.06 5.06
CA PRO A 37 -5.81 3.90 4.27
C PRO A 37 -6.33 5.35 4.22
N ARG A 38 -5.41 6.32 4.22
CA ARG A 38 -5.73 7.74 4.01
C ARG A 38 -5.57 8.07 2.54
N PHE A 39 -6.69 8.08 1.82
CA PHE A 39 -6.73 8.50 0.43
C PHE A 39 -6.85 10.01 0.29
N THR A 40 -6.37 10.51 -0.83
CA THR A 40 -6.59 11.89 -1.25
C THR A 40 -7.96 12.02 -1.92
N THR A 41 -8.42 13.25 -2.12
CA THR A 41 -9.59 13.53 -2.95
C THR A 41 -9.17 13.98 -4.35
N ASN A 42 -9.90 13.54 -5.37
CA ASN A 42 -9.77 14.06 -6.73
C ASN A 42 -10.41 15.46 -6.86
N PRO A 43 -10.25 16.15 -8.01
CA PRO A 43 -10.84 17.49 -8.21
C PRO A 43 -12.37 17.55 -8.15
N SER A 44 -13.08 16.43 -8.35
CA SER A 44 -14.54 16.36 -8.19
C SER A 44 -14.99 16.05 -6.75
N GLY A 45 -14.04 15.94 -5.81
CA GLY A 45 -14.31 15.62 -4.40
C GLY A 45 -14.47 14.12 -4.11
N GLY A 46 -14.35 13.26 -5.12
CA GLY A 46 -14.33 11.81 -4.94
C GLY A 46 -13.00 11.30 -4.39
N ILE A 47 -12.95 10.04 -3.96
CA ILE A 47 -11.73 9.40 -3.47
C ILE A 47 -10.75 9.16 -4.64
N ASP A 48 -9.49 9.52 -4.45
CA ASP A 48 -8.37 9.15 -5.32
C ASP A 48 -7.39 8.22 -4.56
N PRO A 49 -7.42 6.90 -4.81
CA PRO A 49 -6.52 5.95 -4.17
C PRO A 49 -5.13 5.91 -4.82
N ARG A 50 -4.94 6.52 -6.00
CA ARG A 50 -3.72 6.36 -6.81
C ARG A 50 -2.46 6.83 -6.10
N PRO A 51 -2.42 8.00 -5.42
CA PRO A 51 -1.21 8.43 -4.72
C PRO A 51 -0.80 7.47 -3.61
N TRP A 52 -1.76 6.95 -2.85
CA TRP A 52 -1.52 5.97 -1.80
C TRP A 52 -0.97 4.66 -2.40
N CYS A 53 -1.63 4.13 -3.43
CA CYS A 53 -1.23 2.88 -4.08
C CYS A 53 0.16 2.99 -4.73
N GLN A 54 0.44 4.10 -5.41
CA GLN A 54 1.75 4.35 -6.02
C GLN A 54 2.86 4.46 -4.96
N GLY A 55 2.57 5.07 -3.81
CA GLY A 55 3.49 5.12 -2.67
C GLY A 55 3.81 3.73 -2.12
N PHE A 56 2.78 2.87 -1.96
CA PHE A 56 2.97 1.49 -1.53
C PHE A 56 3.80 0.69 -2.55
N TYR A 57 3.48 0.81 -3.84
CA TYR A 57 4.23 0.13 -4.90
C TYR A 57 5.68 0.63 -4.99
N ALA A 58 5.94 1.92 -4.77
CA ALA A 58 7.29 2.44 -4.66
C ALA A 58 8.06 1.79 -3.49
N ALA A 59 7.40 1.60 -2.34
CA ALA A 59 8.00 0.93 -1.18
C ALA A 59 8.29 -0.56 -1.46
N ILE A 60 7.41 -1.28 -2.17
CA ILE A 60 7.69 -2.65 -2.65
C ILE A 60 8.99 -2.67 -3.47
N ASN A 61 9.13 -1.71 -4.40
CA ASN A 61 10.27 -1.64 -5.31
C ASN A 61 11.60 -1.35 -4.60
N LEU A 62 11.60 -0.67 -3.44
CA LEU A 62 12.80 -0.48 -2.62
C LEU A 62 13.38 -1.81 -2.12
N ASN A 63 12.58 -2.87 -1.99
CA ASN A 63 13.02 -4.18 -1.53
C ASN A 63 12.37 -5.33 -2.31
N ILE A 64 12.35 -5.23 -3.63
CA ILE A 64 11.59 -6.15 -4.50
C ILE A 64 11.93 -7.64 -4.28
N LYS A 65 13.17 -7.95 -3.86
CA LYS A 65 13.60 -9.33 -3.57
C LYS A 65 12.74 -9.97 -2.47
N ARG A 66 12.37 -9.23 -1.43
CA ARG A 66 11.49 -9.73 -0.35
C ARG A 66 10.04 -9.91 -0.80
N TRP A 67 9.61 -9.16 -1.80
CA TRP A 67 8.25 -9.22 -2.34
C TRP A 67 8.11 -10.22 -3.49
N LYS A 68 9.22 -10.77 -4.01
CA LYS A 68 9.25 -11.63 -5.21
C LYS A 68 8.21 -12.75 -5.16
N ARG A 69 8.10 -13.46 -4.04
CA ARG A 69 7.14 -14.56 -3.87
C ARG A 69 5.69 -14.06 -3.98
N LEU A 70 5.37 -12.89 -3.44
CA LEU A 70 4.02 -12.33 -3.50
C LEU A 70 3.70 -11.68 -4.86
N LEU A 71 4.74 -11.24 -5.58
CA LEU A 71 4.62 -10.73 -6.96
C LEU A 71 4.48 -11.84 -8.01
N ASP A 72 4.70 -13.11 -7.64
CA ASP A 72 4.47 -14.25 -8.52
C ASP A 72 2.97 -14.48 -8.72
N LEU A 73 2.50 -14.39 -9.97
CA LEU A 73 1.10 -14.63 -10.36
C LEU A 73 0.60 -16.04 -10.01
N LYS A 74 1.50 -17.01 -9.84
CA LYS A 74 1.15 -18.38 -9.44
C LYS A 74 0.97 -18.55 -7.94
N ASN A 75 1.37 -17.56 -7.14
CA ASN A 75 1.17 -17.61 -5.70
C ASN A 75 -0.30 -17.30 -5.37
N PRO A 76 -1.02 -18.15 -4.62
CA PRO A 76 -2.40 -17.87 -4.22
C PRO A 76 -2.55 -16.55 -3.47
N ASN A 77 -1.52 -16.10 -2.75
CA ASN A 77 -1.54 -14.84 -2.00
C ASN A 77 -1.31 -13.61 -2.87
N HIS A 78 -0.98 -13.76 -4.17
CA HIS A 78 -0.83 -12.63 -5.10
C HIS A 78 -2.08 -11.74 -5.14
N GLY A 79 -3.26 -12.35 -4.98
CA GLY A 79 -4.55 -11.67 -4.92
C GLY A 79 -4.59 -10.51 -3.93
N LEU A 80 -3.85 -10.60 -2.81
CA LEU A 80 -3.77 -9.55 -1.79
C LEU A 80 -3.17 -8.24 -2.30
N LEU A 81 -2.40 -8.27 -3.39
CA LEU A 81 -1.81 -7.08 -3.99
C LEU A 81 -2.72 -6.43 -5.04
N LEU A 82 -3.73 -7.14 -5.56
CA LEU A 82 -4.52 -6.66 -6.70
C LEU A 82 -5.25 -5.34 -6.42
N PRO A 83 -5.90 -5.13 -5.24
CA PRO A 83 -6.54 -3.85 -4.91
C PRO A 83 -5.58 -2.66 -4.93
N ILE A 84 -4.28 -2.89 -4.77
CA ILE A 84 -3.23 -1.87 -4.78
C ILE A 84 -2.68 -1.70 -6.20
N LEU A 85 -2.26 -2.80 -6.83
CA LEU A 85 -1.56 -2.78 -8.13
C LEU A 85 -2.45 -2.31 -9.29
N ILE A 86 -3.77 -2.46 -9.17
CA ILE A 86 -4.73 -1.98 -10.18
C ILE A 86 -4.66 -0.45 -10.40
N TYR A 87 -4.20 0.31 -9.40
CA TYR A 87 -4.03 1.75 -9.46
C TYR A 87 -2.61 2.20 -9.80
N CYS A 88 -1.66 1.26 -9.91
CA CYS A 88 -0.25 1.57 -10.07
C CYS A 88 0.20 1.60 -11.53
N VAL A 89 1.18 2.45 -11.80
CA VAL A 89 1.92 2.46 -13.08
C VAL A 89 3.41 2.21 -12.85
N ASP A 90 4.04 1.59 -13.84
CA ASP A 90 5.49 1.42 -13.90
C ASP A 90 6.21 2.75 -14.21
N LYS A 91 7.55 2.71 -14.24
CA LYS A 91 8.38 3.90 -14.53
C LYS A 91 8.14 4.52 -15.92
N LYS A 92 7.49 3.79 -16.83
CA LYS A 92 7.11 4.24 -18.17
C LYS A 92 5.65 4.69 -18.22
N GLY A 93 4.96 4.77 -17.08
CA GLY A 93 3.55 5.13 -17.00
C GLY A 93 2.60 4.01 -17.45
N ARG A 94 3.07 2.77 -17.60
CA ARG A 94 2.23 1.65 -18.03
C ARG A 94 1.58 0.98 -16.82
N PRO A 95 0.28 0.61 -16.87
CA PRO A 95 -0.37 -0.08 -15.75
C PRO A 95 0.39 -1.35 -15.34
N VAL A 96 0.58 -1.54 -14.03
CA VAL A 96 1.37 -2.67 -13.50
C VAL A 96 0.72 -4.02 -13.81
N LEU A 97 -0.61 -4.11 -13.75
CA LEU A 97 -1.37 -5.33 -14.07
C LEU A 97 -1.63 -5.50 -15.58
N GLY A 98 -1.04 -4.65 -16.43
CA GLY A 98 -1.39 -4.55 -17.84
C GLY A 98 -2.66 -3.74 -18.07
N LYS A 99 -3.03 -3.59 -19.36
CA LYS A 99 -4.20 -2.78 -19.73
C LYS A 99 -5.47 -3.39 -19.12
N PRO A 100 -6.27 -2.60 -18.37
CA PRO A 100 -7.57 -3.06 -17.90
C PRO A 100 -8.46 -3.54 -19.05
N ARG A 101 -9.35 -4.49 -18.75
CA ARG A 101 -10.39 -4.88 -19.70
C ARG A 101 -11.24 -3.64 -20.03
N PRO A 102 -11.49 -3.33 -21.31
CA PRO A 102 -12.35 -2.22 -21.67
C PRO A 102 -13.80 -2.53 -21.27
N GLY A 103 -14.54 -1.52 -20.82
CA GLY A 103 -15.97 -1.63 -20.55
C GLY A 103 -16.41 -0.85 -19.30
N PRO A 104 -17.70 -0.49 -19.22
CA PRO A 104 -18.23 0.32 -18.12
C PRO A 104 -18.14 -0.38 -16.76
N GLU A 105 -18.30 -1.70 -16.71
CA GLU A 105 -18.20 -2.48 -15.47
C GLU A 105 -16.78 -2.41 -14.87
N THR A 106 -15.75 -2.56 -15.70
CA THR A 106 -14.35 -2.48 -15.24
C THR A 106 -14.01 -1.06 -14.80
N ALA A 107 -14.50 -0.04 -15.52
CA ALA A 107 -14.32 1.35 -15.12
C ALA A 107 -14.98 1.64 -13.76
N HIS A 108 -16.24 1.22 -13.59
CA HIS A 108 -16.97 1.38 -12.34
C HIS A 108 -16.27 0.70 -11.16
N PHE A 109 -15.85 -0.56 -11.34
CA PHE A 109 -15.13 -1.30 -10.32
C PHE A 109 -13.83 -0.59 -9.89
N ILE A 110 -13.03 -0.12 -10.85
CA ILE A 110 -11.80 0.62 -10.56
C ILE A 110 -12.10 1.95 -9.86
N GLU A 111 -13.16 2.65 -10.26
CA GLU A 111 -13.47 3.97 -9.72
C GLU A 111 -14.10 3.92 -8.32
N HIS A 112 -14.92 2.90 -8.03
CA HIS A 112 -15.81 2.92 -6.86
C HIS A 112 -15.65 1.75 -5.89
N GLU A 113 -14.95 0.67 -6.27
CA GLU A 113 -14.99 -0.58 -5.51
C GLU A 113 -13.59 -1.08 -5.12
N ALA A 114 -12.65 -1.17 -6.05
CA ALA A 114 -11.39 -1.89 -5.82
C ALA A 114 -10.57 -1.34 -4.63
N TYR A 115 -10.57 -0.02 -4.41
CA TYR A 115 -9.82 0.58 -3.28
C TYR A 115 -10.39 0.22 -1.90
N LYS A 116 -11.66 -0.19 -1.80
CA LYS A 116 -12.30 -0.51 -0.52
C LYS A 116 -11.65 -1.74 0.13
N ASP A 117 -11.18 -2.67 -0.69
CA ASP A 117 -10.51 -3.88 -0.24
C ASP A 117 -9.12 -3.59 0.37
N ILE A 118 -8.54 -2.40 0.14
CA ILE A 118 -7.23 -2.01 0.69
C ILE A 118 -7.23 -2.06 2.23
N ALA A 119 -8.34 -1.69 2.87
CA ALA A 119 -8.48 -1.77 4.33
C ALA A 119 -8.41 -3.21 4.85
N LEU A 120 -8.82 -4.19 4.04
CA LEU A 120 -8.82 -5.61 4.39
C LEU A 120 -7.49 -6.28 4.06
N VAL A 121 -6.90 -5.97 2.90
CA VAL A 121 -5.68 -6.67 2.46
C VAL A 121 -4.43 -6.22 3.20
N ILE A 122 -4.36 -4.98 3.72
CA ILE A 122 -3.15 -4.51 4.42
C ILE A 122 -2.90 -5.26 5.73
N PRO A 123 -3.90 -5.46 6.61
CA PRO A 123 -3.76 -6.35 7.74
C PRO A 123 -3.36 -7.78 7.35
N ALA A 124 -3.98 -8.36 6.32
CA ALA A 124 -3.66 -9.70 5.85
C ALA A 124 -2.23 -9.82 5.30
N LEU A 125 -1.74 -8.79 4.57
CA LEU A 125 -0.36 -8.70 4.10
C LEU A 125 0.63 -8.63 5.25
N ARG A 126 0.29 -7.90 6.32
CA ARG A 126 1.12 -7.85 7.54
C ARG A 126 1.17 -9.23 8.19
N GLU A 127 0.03 -9.87 8.41
CA GLU A 127 -0.05 -11.20 9.03
C GLU A 127 0.78 -12.22 8.25
N LEU A 128 0.63 -12.28 6.92
CA LEU A 128 1.43 -13.12 6.04
C LEU A 128 2.94 -12.84 6.21
N HIS A 129 3.32 -11.58 6.36
CA HIS A 129 4.71 -11.22 6.58
C HIS A 129 5.23 -11.64 7.96
N TYR A 130 4.42 -11.56 9.02
CA TYR A 130 4.80 -12.03 10.36
C TYR A 130 4.99 -13.55 10.38
N VAL A 131 4.01 -14.32 9.88
CA VAL A 131 4.07 -15.79 9.84
C VAL A 131 5.31 -16.26 9.07
N THR A 132 5.55 -15.71 7.88
CA THR A 132 6.71 -16.09 7.04
C THR A 132 8.07 -15.67 7.61
N ARG A 133 8.10 -14.74 8.58
CA ARG A 133 9.36 -14.20 9.12
C ARG A 133 9.74 -14.80 10.47
N TYR A 134 8.76 -15.20 11.26
CA TYR A 134 8.96 -15.66 12.64
C TYR A 134 8.58 -17.13 12.86
N ASP A 135 7.71 -17.70 12.02
CA ASP A 135 7.27 -19.10 12.15
C ASP A 135 7.94 -20.04 11.12
N ASP A 136 8.85 -19.53 10.29
CA ASP A 136 9.65 -20.33 9.36
C ASP A 136 10.97 -20.73 10.08
N PRO A 137 11.15 -21.99 10.53
CA PRO A 137 12.40 -22.43 11.10
C PRO A 137 13.46 -22.39 9.99
N LYS A 138 14.53 -21.62 10.20
CA LYS A 138 15.70 -21.63 9.32
C LYS A 138 16.32 -23.02 9.22
#